data_AF-A0A8T5ALA5-F1
#
_entry.id   AF-A0A8T5ALA5-F1
#
_cell.length_a   1.000
_cell.length_b   1.000
_cell.length_c   1.000
_cell.angle_alpha   90.00
_cell.angle_beta   90.00
_cell.angle_gamma   90.00
#
_symmetry.space_group_name_H-M   'P 1'
#
loop_
_entity.id
_entity.type
_entity.pdbx_description
1 polymer ?
#
loop_
_entity_poly.entity_id
_entity_poly.type
_entity_poly.pdbx_seq_one_letter_code
_entity_poly.pdbx_strand_id
1 'polypeptide(L)'
;MSDSEIHVRAAREKRSATLEEFDKKRYMVVGDLAIKTVEQAIEALAALEGLHFHLHPRSAHSARLRWAKENFPHLSKDIDELWGAYGALGYEGINGERAEKIIAAMERVLSEFEDKSGVKLKENR
;
A
#
# COMPACT_ATOMS: atom_id res chain seq x y z
N MET A 1 13.04 13.75 -12.23
CA MET A 1 12.38 12.71 -11.44
C MET A 1 11.26 12.18 -12.31
N SER A 2 11.24 10.89 -12.63
CA SER A 2 10.14 10.29 -13.37
C SER A 2 8.89 10.22 -12.48
N ASP A 3 7.71 10.11 -13.09
CA ASP A 3 6.46 10.01 -12.34
C ASP A 3 6.45 8.77 -11.42
N SER A 4 7.06 7.66 -11.87
CA SER A 4 7.27 6.47 -11.04
C SER A 4 8.13 6.75 -9.80
N GLU A 5 9.25 7.49 -9.93
CA GLU A 5 10.15 7.80 -8.81
C GLU A 5 9.46 8.62 -7.70
N ILE A 6 8.54 9.52 -8.06
CA ILE A 6 7.76 10.30 -7.08
C ILE A 6 6.91 9.36 -6.21
N HIS A 7 6.25 8.41 -6.85
CA HIS A 7 5.40 7.42 -6.18
C HIS A 7 6.22 6.42 -5.36
N VAL A 8 7.40 5.99 -5.85
CA VAL A 8 8.33 5.14 -5.07
C VAL A 8 8.73 5.83 -3.77
N ARG A 9 9.15 7.10 -3.84
CA ARG A 9 9.51 7.88 -2.65
C ARG A 9 8.32 7.99 -1.68
N ALA A 10 7.13 8.27 -2.21
CA ALA A 10 5.92 8.37 -1.41
C ALA A 10 5.50 7.04 -0.76
N ALA A 11 5.75 5.91 -1.42
CA ALA A 11 5.51 4.57 -0.87
C ALA A 11 6.49 4.27 0.27
N ARG A 12 7.79 4.54 0.08
CA ARG A 12 8.83 4.32 1.09
C ARG A 12 8.60 5.14 2.36
N GLU A 13 8.30 6.43 2.21
CA GLU A 13 8.01 7.33 3.33
C GLU A 13 6.82 6.81 4.14
N LYS A 14 5.73 6.42 3.48
CA LYS A 14 4.52 5.91 4.15
C LYS A 14 4.74 4.54 4.77
N ARG A 15 5.55 3.67 4.15
CA ARG A 15 5.94 2.38 4.74
C ARG A 15 6.69 2.61 6.05
N SER A 16 7.70 3.48 6.02
CA SER A 16 8.48 3.83 7.21
C SER A 16 7.58 4.36 8.33
N ALA A 17 6.70 5.32 8.00
CA ALA A 17 5.74 5.86 8.95
C ALA A 17 4.77 4.79 9.48
N THR A 18 4.29 3.86 8.64
CA THR A 18 3.41 2.76 9.05
C THR A 18 4.06 1.91 10.15
N LEU A 19 5.33 1.55 9.97
CA LEU A 19 6.09 0.75 10.94
C LEU A 19 6.34 1.52 12.24
N GLU A 20 6.67 2.81 12.16
CA GLU A 20 6.84 3.65 13.36
C GLU A 20 5.55 3.82 14.15
N GLU A 21 4.41 4.00 13.48
CA GLU A 21 3.12 4.16 14.16
C GLU A 21 2.66 2.85 14.81
N PHE A 22 3.07 1.71 14.27
CA PHE A 22 2.90 0.40 14.92
C PHE A 22 3.73 0.29 16.20
N ASP A 23 5.00 0.69 16.16
CA ASP A 23 5.87 0.73 17.35
C ASP A 23 5.27 1.65 18.45
N LYS A 24 4.61 2.74 18.05
CA LYS A 24 3.88 3.68 18.92
C LYS A 24 2.47 3.20 19.32
N LYS A 25 2.05 2.01 18.89
CA LYS A 25 0.72 1.40 19.14
C LYS A 25 -0.47 2.23 18.63
N ARG A 26 -0.27 3.05 17.61
CA ARG A 26 -1.31 3.89 16.99
C ARG A 26 -1.97 3.14 15.83
N TYR A 27 -2.66 2.06 16.18
CA TYR A 27 -3.15 1.07 15.20
C TYR A 27 -4.17 1.61 14.18
N MET A 28 -4.93 2.64 14.54
CA MET A 28 -5.79 3.35 13.57
C MET A 28 -4.94 3.95 12.43
N VAL A 29 -3.86 4.64 12.80
CA VAL A 29 -2.93 5.29 11.87
C VAL A 29 -2.18 4.24 11.04
N VAL A 30 -1.88 3.07 11.63
CA VAL A 30 -1.31 1.93 10.88
C VAL A 30 -2.24 1.50 9.75
N GLY A 31 -3.55 1.38 10.02
CA GLY A 31 -4.54 1.05 9.00
C GLY A 31 -4.57 2.07 7.85
N ASP A 32 -4.57 3.36 8.18
CA ASP A 32 -4.57 4.44 7.19
C ASP A 32 -3.29 4.46 6.34
N LEU A 33 -2.11 4.35 6.97
CA LEU A 33 -0.84 4.47 6.28
C LEU A 33 -0.48 3.21 5.49
N ALA A 34 -0.80 2.02 5.99
CA ALA A 34 -0.51 0.75 5.31
C ALA A 34 -1.16 0.74 3.93
N ILE A 35 -2.41 1.20 3.85
CA ILE A 35 -3.11 1.21 2.58
C ILE A 35 -2.62 2.31 1.64
N LYS A 36 -2.30 3.50 2.17
CA LYS A 36 -1.70 4.57 1.37
C LYS A 36 -0.33 4.19 0.83
N THR A 37 0.41 3.34 1.55
CA THR A 37 1.67 2.77 1.07
C THR A 37 1.45 1.93 -0.18
N VAL A 38 0.49 0.98 -0.13
CA VAL A 38 0.17 0.13 -1.29
C VAL A 38 -0.42 0.93 -2.45
N GLU A 39 -1.25 1.95 -2.20
CA GLU A 39 -1.73 2.86 -3.26
C GLU A 39 -0.60 3.54 -4.02
N GLN A 40 0.42 4.04 -3.32
CA GLN A 40 1.57 4.67 -3.95
C GLN A 40 2.43 3.66 -4.69
N ALA A 41 2.59 2.45 -4.15
CA ALA A 41 3.31 1.39 -4.85
C ALA A 41 2.60 0.98 -6.16
N ILE A 42 1.27 0.89 -6.17
CA ILE A 42 0.48 0.65 -7.38
C ILE A 42 0.69 1.78 -8.41
N GLU A 43 0.61 3.04 -7.98
CA GLU A 43 0.85 4.19 -8.89
C GLU A 43 2.28 4.18 -9.44
N ALA A 44 3.28 3.78 -8.63
CA ALA A 44 4.67 3.70 -9.08
C ALA A 44 4.84 2.69 -10.23
N LEU A 45 4.20 1.52 -10.12
CA LEU A 45 4.25 0.49 -11.15
C LEU A 45 3.41 0.88 -12.37
N ALA A 46 2.19 1.36 -12.17
CA ALA A 46 1.31 1.78 -13.26
C ALA A 46 1.89 2.96 -14.07
N ALA A 47 2.65 3.85 -13.42
CA ALA A 47 3.36 4.94 -14.10
C ALA A 47 4.44 4.45 -15.08
N LEU A 48 4.96 3.23 -14.93
CA LEU A 48 5.88 2.62 -15.93
C LEU A 48 5.17 2.37 -17.27
N GLU A 49 3.84 2.24 -17.24
CA GLU A 49 2.96 2.08 -18.41
C GLU A 49 2.27 3.40 -18.80
N GLY A 50 2.66 4.52 -18.18
CA GLY A 50 2.05 5.84 -18.41
C GLY A 50 0.66 6.02 -17.77
N LEU A 51 0.28 5.17 -16.82
CA LEU A 51 -1.00 5.25 -16.12
C LEU A 51 -0.86 6.05 -14.82
N HIS A 52 -1.80 6.99 -14.59
CA HIS A 52 -1.86 7.81 -13.37
C HIS A 52 -3.28 7.88 -12.84
N PHE A 53 -3.61 7.05 -11.85
CA PHE A 53 -4.99 6.95 -11.35
C PHE A 53 -5.39 8.18 -10.53
N HIS A 54 -4.43 8.81 -9.85
CA HIS A 54 -4.65 9.99 -9.02
C HIS A 54 -5.16 11.22 -9.79
N LEU A 55 -5.02 11.26 -11.13
CA LEU A 55 -5.61 12.29 -11.98
C LEU A 55 -7.15 12.20 -12.04
N HIS A 56 -7.72 11.06 -11.65
CA HIS A 56 -9.16 10.83 -11.57
C HIS A 56 -9.57 10.47 -10.13
N PRO A 57 -9.52 11.41 -9.17
CA PRO A 57 -9.59 11.11 -7.73
C PRO A 57 -10.87 10.38 -7.31
N ARG A 58 -12.00 10.59 -8.00
CA ARG A 58 -13.28 9.92 -7.71
C ARG A 58 -13.24 8.42 -7.99
N SER A 59 -12.41 7.97 -8.92
CA SER A 59 -12.26 6.56 -9.30
C SER A 59 -10.88 5.99 -8.96
N ALA A 60 -9.94 6.82 -8.51
CA ALA A 60 -8.55 6.43 -8.28
C ALA A 60 -8.42 5.19 -7.39
N HIS A 61 -9.22 5.13 -6.32
CA HIS A 61 -9.24 4.00 -5.41
C HIS A 61 -9.65 2.68 -6.10
N SER A 62 -10.81 2.66 -6.77
CA SER A 62 -11.30 1.44 -7.44
C SER A 62 -10.47 1.08 -8.68
N ALA A 63 -9.88 2.07 -9.36
CA ALA A 63 -8.98 1.86 -10.48
C ALA A 63 -7.67 1.19 -10.06
N ARG A 64 -7.03 1.66 -8.98
CA ARG A 64 -5.82 1.01 -8.41
C ARG A 64 -6.11 -0.42 -7.98
N LEU A 65 -7.22 -0.65 -7.30
CA LEU A 65 -7.63 -1.99 -6.85
C LEU A 65 -7.79 -2.95 -8.03
N ARG A 66 -8.52 -2.51 -9.07
CA ARG A 66 -8.74 -3.30 -10.27
C ARG A 66 -7.43 -3.62 -10.97
N TRP A 67 -6.61 -2.61 -11.23
CA TRP A 67 -5.33 -2.78 -11.90
C TRP A 67 -4.41 -3.74 -11.12
N ALA A 68 -4.35 -3.59 -9.79
CA ALA A 68 -3.51 -4.47 -8.97
C ALA A 68 -4.00 -5.93 -9.00
N LYS A 69 -5.32 -6.17 -8.97
CA LYS A 69 -5.87 -7.53 -9.05
C LYS A 69 -5.75 -8.16 -10.44
N GLU A 70 -5.78 -7.35 -11.50
CA GLU A 70 -5.56 -7.81 -12.87
C GLU A 70 -4.09 -8.20 -13.11
N ASN A 71 -3.14 -7.41 -12.58
CA ASN A 71 -1.71 -7.64 -12.76
C ASN A 71 -1.11 -8.63 -11.73
N PHE A 72 -1.71 -8.71 -10.54
CA PHE A 72 -1.26 -9.55 -9.43
C PHE A 72 -2.44 -10.33 -8.82
N PRO A 73 -3.08 -11.23 -9.58
CA PRO A 73 -4.30 -11.91 -9.13
C PRO A 73 -4.09 -12.73 -7.85
N HIS A 74 -2.88 -13.27 -7.62
CA HIS A 74 -2.54 -14.03 -6.41
C HIS A 74 -2.53 -13.18 -5.14
N LEU A 75 -2.33 -11.86 -5.26
CA LEU A 75 -2.36 -10.91 -4.15
C LEU A 75 -3.77 -10.42 -3.79
N SER A 76 -4.81 -10.85 -4.51
CA SER A 76 -6.17 -10.31 -4.35
C SER A 76 -6.65 -10.34 -2.90
N LYS A 77 -6.33 -11.41 -2.15
CA LYS A 77 -6.73 -11.55 -0.73
C LYS A 77 -5.99 -10.56 0.18
N ASP A 78 -4.68 -10.40 -0.01
CA ASP A 78 -3.89 -9.44 0.78
C ASP A 78 -4.35 -8.00 0.50
N ILE A 79 -4.63 -7.69 -0.77
CA ILE A 79 -5.16 -6.40 -1.19
C ILE A 79 -6.53 -6.16 -0.54
N ASP A 80 -7.45 -7.13 -0.57
CA ASP A 80 -8.75 -7.01 0.08
C ASP A 80 -8.65 -6.85 1.60
N GLU A 81 -7.71 -7.53 2.24
CA GLU A 81 -7.46 -7.38 3.68
C GLU A 81 -6.97 -5.97 4.04
N LEU A 82 -6.03 -5.42 3.28
CA LEU A 82 -5.55 -4.04 3.44
C LEU A 82 -6.67 -3.01 3.27
N TRP A 83 -7.54 -3.19 2.28
CA TRP A 83 -8.68 -2.29 2.07
C TRP A 83 -9.76 -2.44 3.13
N GLY A 84 -10.05 -3.67 3.55
CA GLY A 84 -10.99 -3.93 4.64
C GLY A 84 -10.53 -3.30 5.96
N ALA A 85 -9.22 -3.27 6.21
CA ALA A 85 -8.66 -2.64 7.40
C ALA A 85 -8.77 -1.11 7.40
N TYR A 86 -8.73 -0.43 6.26
CA TYR A 86 -9.05 0.99 6.20
C TYR A 86 -10.45 1.27 6.79
N GLY A 87 -11.42 0.41 6.48
CA GLY A 87 -12.77 0.49 7.05
C GLY A 87 -12.90 -0.03 8.49
N ALA A 88 -12.06 -0.97 8.93
CA ALA A 88 -12.26 -1.66 10.20
C ALA A 88 -11.30 -1.19 11.33
N LEU A 89 -10.05 -0.84 11.01
CA LEU A 89 -9.12 -0.25 11.96
C LEU A 89 -9.38 1.24 12.18
N GLY A 90 -9.84 1.97 11.16
CA GLY A 90 -10.10 3.40 11.24
C GLY A 90 -11.19 3.81 12.24
N TYR A 91 -12.06 2.86 12.65
CA TYR A 91 -13.18 3.14 13.55
C TYR A 91 -13.09 2.40 14.90
N GLU A 92 -12.47 1.23 14.97
CA GLU A 92 -12.45 0.40 16.20
C GLU A 92 -11.12 0.44 16.96
N GLY A 93 -10.02 0.88 16.33
CA GLY A 93 -8.76 1.36 16.94
C GLY A 93 -8.02 0.57 18.01
N ILE A 94 -8.47 -0.61 18.46
CA ILE A 94 -7.95 -1.25 19.68
C ILE A 94 -7.15 -2.54 19.39
N ASN A 95 -7.09 -3.04 18.15
CA ASN A 95 -6.55 -4.37 17.87
C ASN A 95 -5.15 -4.36 17.23
N GLY A 96 -4.11 -4.58 18.06
CA GLY A 96 -2.72 -4.73 17.63
C GLY A 96 -2.45 -5.97 16.76
N GLU A 97 -3.15 -7.09 17.01
CA GLU A 97 -3.02 -8.29 16.16
C GLU A 97 -3.54 -8.02 14.74
N ARG A 98 -4.63 -7.23 14.63
CA ARG A 98 -5.12 -6.81 13.32
C ARG A 98 -4.11 -5.89 12.64
N ALA A 99 -3.53 -4.92 13.37
CA ALA A 99 -2.48 -4.06 12.80
C ALA A 99 -1.25 -4.86 12.32
N GLU A 100 -0.85 -5.91 13.06
CA GLU A 100 0.23 -6.81 12.65
C GLU A 100 -0.11 -7.56 11.35
N LYS A 101 -1.32 -8.09 11.22
CA LYS A 101 -1.79 -8.74 9.99
C LYS A 101 -1.76 -7.78 8.79
N ILE A 102 -2.15 -6.53 9.00
CA ILE A 102 -2.12 -5.49 7.98
C ILE A 102 -0.71 -5.12 7.55
N ILE A 103 0.23 -5.00 8.48
CA ILE A 103 1.64 -4.82 8.14
C ILE A 103 2.16 -6.03 7.36
N ALA A 104 1.84 -7.25 7.79
CA ALA A 104 2.27 -8.45 7.08
C ALA A 104 1.70 -8.52 5.65
N ALA A 105 0.43 -8.16 5.44
CA ALA A 105 -0.17 -8.07 4.11
C ALA A 105 0.50 -6.99 3.26
N MET A 106 0.74 -5.79 3.83
CA MET A 106 1.45 -4.71 3.16
C MET A 106 2.85 -5.17 2.71
N GLU A 107 3.64 -5.76 3.59
CA GLU A 107 5.00 -6.22 3.29
C GLU A 107 5.02 -7.32 2.22
N ARG A 108 4.06 -8.26 2.24
CA ARG A 108 3.90 -9.27 1.18
C ARG A 108 3.63 -8.63 -0.17
N VAL A 109 2.66 -7.71 -0.24
CA VAL A 109 2.32 -7.00 -1.49
C VAL A 109 3.52 -6.22 -2.03
N LEU A 110 4.22 -5.48 -1.17
CA LEU A 110 5.41 -4.74 -1.59
C LEU A 110 6.51 -5.66 -2.10
N SER A 111 6.77 -6.79 -1.44
CA SER A 111 7.80 -7.75 -1.87
C SER A 111 7.50 -8.30 -3.26
N GLU A 112 6.25 -8.71 -3.50
CA GLU A 112 5.81 -9.22 -4.80
C GLU A 112 5.89 -8.14 -5.91
N PHE A 113 5.58 -6.88 -5.57
CA PHE A 113 5.76 -5.78 -6.51
C PHE A 113 7.24 -5.55 -6.84
N GLU A 114 8.14 -5.59 -5.86
CA GLU A 114 9.59 -5.46 -6.10
C GLU A 114 10.11 -6.60 -6.98
N ASP A 115 9.72 -7.84 -6.67
CA ASP A 115 10.19 -9.04 -7.38
C ASP A 115 9.72 -9.06 -8.83
N LYS A 116 8.49 -8.60 -9.10
CA LYS A 116 7.93 -8.60 -10.46
C LYS A 116 8.39 -7.42 -11.32
N SER A 117 8.56 -6.24 -10.73
CA SER A 117 8.83 -5.00 -11.47
C SER A 117 10.29 -4.58 -11.47
N GLY A 118 11.10 -5.09 -10.52
CA GLY A 118 12.46 -4.59 -10.27
C GLY A 118 12.53 -3.23 -9.57
N VAL A 119 11.39 -2.57 -9.33
CA VAL A 119 11.30 -1.30 -8.61
C VAL A 119 11.49 -1.56 -7.12
N LYS A 120 12.42 -0.85 -6.48
CA LYS A 120 12.66 -0.97 -5.03
C LYS A 120 11.71 -0.09 -4.21
N LEU A 121 10.81 -0.71 -3.47
CA LEU A 121 9.76 -0.10 -2.65
C LEU A 121 10.04 -0.18 -1.15
N LYS A 122 10.93 -1.09 -0.72
CA LYS A 122 11.38 -1.24 0.66
C LYS A 122 12.80 -0.68 0.78
N GLU A 123 13.03 0.12 1.82
CA GLU A 123 14.37 0.47 2.26
C GLU A 123 14.78 -0.47 3.40
N ASN A 124 16.07 -0.86 3.42
CA ASN A 124 16.62 -1.62 4.53
C ASN A 124 16.53 -0.74 5.79
N ARG A 125 15.93 -1.28 6.85
CA ARG A 125 15.83 -0.63 8.15
C ARG A 125 17.13 -0.82 8.92
#